data_AF-A0A1G8HD38-F1
#
_entry.id   AF-A0A1G8HD38-F1
#
_cell.length_a   1.000
_cell.length_b   1.000
_cell.length_c   1.000
_cell.angle_alpha   90.00
_cell.angle_beta   90.00
_cell.angle_gamma   90.00
#
_symmetry.space_group_name_H-M   'P 1'
#
loop_
_entity.id
_entity.type
_entity.pdbx_description
1 polymer ?
#
loop_
_entity_poly.entity_id
_entity_poly.type
_entity_poly.pdbx_seq_one_letter_code
_entity_poly.pdbx_strand_id
1 'polypeptide(L)' 'MPTHPPEKSLYDTTEWDLEMIQYAYELGYGEAWIWEHFTSPWEPIPAPDLMIAQALKATKQLKLAPGAPQTKDS' A
#
# COMPACT_ATOMS: atom_id res chain seq x y z
N MET A 1 3.36 5.63 1.39
CA MET A 1 2.57 4.76 2.29
C MET A 1 2.67 5.33 3.69
N PRO A 2 1.64 5.20 4.54
CA PRO A 2 1.75 5.59 5.94
C PRO A 2 2.81 4.73 6.64
N THR A 3 3.56 5.35 7.55
CA THR A 3 4.48 4.63 8.45
C THR A 3 3.72 4.19 9.71
N HIS A 4 3.95 2.97 10.16
CA HIS A 4 3.28 2.37 11.30
C HIS A 4 4.25 2.19 12.48
N PRO A 5 3.81 2.40 13.73
CA PRO A 5 4.63 2.00 14.88
C PRO A 5 4.95 0.50 14.86
N PRO A 6 6.20 0.09 15.12
CA PRO A 6 6.65 -1.31 14.97
C PRO A 6 5.96 -2.28 15.94
N GLU A 7 5.31 -1.78 17.00
CA GLU A 7 4.51 -2.57 17.93
C GLU A 7 3.11 -2.95 17.42
N LYS A 8 2.67 -2.41 16.28
CA LYS A 8 1.39 -2.75 15.67
C LYS A 8 1.43 -4.12 15.01
N SER A 9 0.30 -4.83 15.06
CA SER A 9 0.19 -6.11 14.37
C SER A 9 0.15 -5.90 12.86
N LEU A 10 0.64 -6.89 12.10
CA LEU A 10 0.58 -6.86 10.62
C LEU A 10 -0.86 -6.70 10.08
N TYR A 11 -1.84 -7.23 10.81
CA TYR A 11 -3.24 -7.08 10.46
C TYR A 11 -3.66 -5.62 10.57
N ASP A 12 -3.42 -4.98 11.71
CA ASP A 12 -3.82 -3.58 11.95
C ASP A 12 -3.15 -2.63 10.96
N THR A 13 -1.88 -2.85 10.61
CA THR A 13 -1.18 -2.04 9.62
C THR A 13 -1.74 -2.23 8.22
N THR A 14 -2.08 -3.48 7.85
CA THR A 14 -2.68 -3.77 6.54
C THR A 14 -4.05 -3.13 6.39
N GLU A 15 -4.89 -3.21 7.43
CA GLU A 15 -6.22 -2.57 7.40
C GLU A 15 -6.10 -1.05 7.28
N TRP A 16 -5.16 -0.44 8.01
CA TRP A 16 -4.91 1.00 7.89
C TRP A 16 -4.43 1.37 6.48
N ASP A 17 -3.50 0.62 5.89
CA ASP A 17 -3.08 0.86 4.51
C ASP A 17 -4.25 0.82 3.52
N LEU A 18 -5.17 -0.14 3.68
CA LEU A 18 -6.39 -0.22 2.87
C LEU A 18 -7.30 0.99 3.07
N GLU A 19 -7.49 1.44 4.30
CA GLU A 19 -8.24 2.67 4.61
C GLU A 19 -7.61 3.90 3.95
N MET A 20 -6.28 4.01 3.95
CA MET A 20 -5.60 5.13 3.29
C MET A 20 -5.76 5.10 1.77
N ILE A 21 -5.74 3.92 1.15
CA ILE A 21 -6.03 3.77 -0.28
C ILE A 21 -7.48 4.17 -0.59
N GLN A 22 -8.42 3.78 0.27
CA GLN A 22 -9.83 4.17 0.16
C GLN A 22 -10.00 5.69 0.30
N TYR A 23 -9.31 6.33 1.25
CA TYR A 23 -9.34 7.79 1.39
C TYR A 23 -8.72 8.51 0.19
N ALA A 24 -7.61 8.00 -0.35
CA ALA A 24 -7.05 8.55 -1.58
C ALA A 24 -8.07 8.47 -2.74
N TYR A 25 -8.81 7.37 -2.84
CA TYR A 25 -9.89 7.25 -3.82
C TYR A 25 -11.00 8.29 -3.58
N GLU A 26 -11.47 8.44 -2.35
CA GLU A 26 -12.54 9.39 -1.99
C GLU A 26 -12.15 10.86 -2.19
N LEU A 27 -10.88 11.19 -1.98
CA LEU A 27 -10.33 12.52 -2.23
C LEU A 27 -10.10 12.81 -3.73
N GLY A 28 -10.34 11.83 -4.61
CA GLY A 28 -10.25 12.01 -6.06
C GLY A 28 -8.83 11.89 -6.62
N TYR A 29 -7.91 11.23 -5.92
CA TYR A 29 -6.59 10.91 -6.48
C TYR A 29 -6.73 9.96 -7.67
N GLY A 30 -5.86 10.14 -8.67
CA GLY A 30 -5.85 9.29 -9.88
C GLY A 30 -5.04 8.00 -9.73
N GLU A 31 -4.12 7.95 -8.76
CA GLU A 31 -3.23 6.83 -8.55
C GLU A 31 -2.80 6.67 -7.09
N ALA A 32 -2.51 5.44 -6.68
CA ALA A 32 -1.83 5.10 -5.44
C ALA A 32 -0.76 4.04 -5.70
N TRP A 33 0.42 4.24 -5.12
CA TRP A 33 1.60 3.40 -5.29
C TRP A 33 1.95 2.71 -3.97
N ILE A 34 2.06 1.39 -4.00
CA ILE A 34 2.26 0.53 -2.82
C ILE A 34 3.70 0.01 -2.82
N TRP A 35 4.53 0.46 -1.89
CA TRP A 35 5.93 0.02 -1.79
C TRP A 35 6.06 -1.36 -1.15
N GLU A 36 7.09 -2.10 -1.58
CA GLU A 36 7.43 -3.42 -1.03
C GLU A 36 8.58 -3.33 -0.03
N HIS A 37 8.36 -3.86 1.17
CA HIS A 37 9.40 -3.96 2.19
C HIS A 37 9.27 -5.27 2.97
N PHE A 38 10.34 -6.07 2.98
CA PHE A 38 10.38 -7.37 3.67
C PHE A 38 10.86 -7.27 5.11
N THR A 39 11.74 -6.31 5.41
CA THR A 39 12.49 -6.24 6.68
C THR A 39 12.24 -4.95 7.44
N SER A 40 11.40 -4.05 6.91
CA SER A 40 11.03 -2.80 7.58
C SER A 40 9.88 -3.05 8.55
N PRO A 41 10.09 -2.94 9.87
CA PRO A 41 8.98 -3.07 10.81
C PRO A 41 8.04 -1.85 10.79
N TRP A 42 8.48 -0.72 10.21
CA TRP A 42 7.68 0.50 10.09
C TRP A 42 6.75 0.48 8.88
N GLU A 43 7.07 -0.31 7.86
CA GLU A 43 6.27 -0.46 6.64
C GLU A 43 6.26 -1.94 6.23
N PRO A 44 5.61 -2.85 6.98
CA PRO A 44 5.79 -4.28 6.78
C PRO A 44 4.89 -4.85 5.66
N ILE A 45 5.13 -4.43 4.42
CA ILE A 45 4.33 -4.80 3.24
C ILE A 45 5.17 -5.68 2.29
N PRO A 46 5.23 -7.01 2.51
CA PRO A 46 6.03 -7.92 1.70
C PRO A 46 5.35 -8.37 0.41
N ALA A 47 4.05 -8.07 0.23
CA ALA A 47 3.22 -8.55 -0.88
C ALA A 47 2.25 -7.44 -1.33
N PRO A 48 2.74 -6.43 -2.07
CA PRO A 48 1.91 -5.30 -2.51
C PRO A 48 0.76 -5.74 -3.44
N ASP A 49 0.93 -6.83 -4.19
CA ASP A 49 -0.09 -7.42 -5.06
C ASP A 49 -1.34 -7.89 -4.31
N LEU A 50 -1.18 -8.50 -3.12
CA LEU A 50 -2.31 -8.89 -2.27
C LEU A 50 -3.07 -7.68 -1.73
N MET A 51 -2.34 -6.61 -1.37
CA MET A 51 -2.96 -5.36 -0.93
C MET A 51 -3.73 -4.70 -2.09
N ILE A 52 -3.14 -4.65 -3.29
CA ILE A 52 -3.80 -4.17 -4.50
C ILE A 52 -5.06 -4.98 -4.79
N ALA A 53 -5.01 -6.31 -4.73
CA ALA A 53 -6.16 -7.18 -4.98
C ALA A 53 -7.33 -6.87 -4.04
N GLN A 54 -7.04 -6.55 -2.77
CA GLN A 54 -8.07 -6.15 -1.80
C GLN A 54 -8.64 -4.76 -2.10
N ALA A 55 -7.78 -3.77 -2.37
CA ALA A 55 -8.20 -2.40 -2.66
C ALA A 55 -9.03 -2.28 -3.95
N LEU A 56 -8.72 -3.07 -5.00
CA LEU A 56 -9.45 -3.10 -6.26
C LEU A 56 -10.96 -3.40 -6.09
N LYS A 57 -11.34 -4.08 -5.01
CA LYS A 57 -12.76 -4.35 -4.71
C LYS A 57 -13.55 -3.08 -4.39
N ALA A 58 -12.89 -2.05 -3.87
CA ALA A 58 -13.52 -0.82 -3.39
C ALA A 58 -13.20 0.41 -4.26
N THR A 59 -12.04 0.45 -4.94
CA THR A 59 -11.54 1.66 -5.62
C THR A 59 -11.54 1.56 -7.16
N LYS A 60 -12.71 1.49 -7.79
CA LYS A 60 -12.85 1.12 -9.23
C LYS A 60 -12.16 2.03 -10.25
N GLN A 61 -11.88 3.29 -9.91
CA GLN A 61 -11.27 4.26 -10.83
C GLN A 61 -9.83 4.65 -10.43
N LEU A 62 -9.38 4.22 -9.25
CA LEU A 62 -8.03 4.51 -8.77
C LEU A 62 -7.04 3.56 -9.45
N LYS A 63 -5.97 4.10 -10.06
CA LYS A 63 -4.89 3.28 -10.59
C LYS A 63 -4.01 2.82 -9.42
N LEU A 64 -3.86 1.50 -9.28
CA LEU A 64 -3.04 0.90 -8.23
C LEU A 64 -1.81 0.25 -8.87
N ALA A 65 -0.64 0.53 -8.33
CA ALA A 65 0.62 -0.02 -8.84
C ALA A 65 1.57 -0.37 -7.68
N PRO A 66 2.35 -1.46 -7.81
CA PRO A 66 3.47 -1.69 -6.91
C PRO A 66 4.56 -0.63 -7.18
N GLY A 67 5.04 0.01 -6.13
CA GLY A 67 6.25 0.82 -6.13
C GLY A 67 7.46 -0.11 -6.02
N ALA A 68 8.12 -0.38 -7.13
CA ALA A 68 9.43 -1.02 -7.10
C ALA A 68 10.50 0.03 -6.77
N PRO A 69 11.55 -0.30 -6.00
CA PRO A 69 12.76 0.51 -6.03
C PRO A 69 13.20 0.60 -7.50
N GLN A 70 13.28 1.81 -8.04
CA GLN A 70 13.97 2.03 -9.31
C GLN A 70 15.43 1.67 -9.08
N THR A 71 15.81 0.41 -9.29
CA THR A 71 17.20 0.13 -9.61
C THR A 71 17.45 0.81 -10.94
N LYS A 72 18.02 2.02 -10.89
CA LYS A 72 18.84 2.48 -12.01
C LYS A 72 19.80 1.33 -12.29
N ASP A 73 19.81 0.88 -13.53
CA ASP A 73 20.67 -0.17 -14.09
C ASP A 73 19.99 -1.55 -14.18
N SER A 74 19.21 -1.72 -15.25
CA SER A 74 19.10 -2.97 -16.01
C SER A 74 19.11 -2.64 -17.50
#